data_AF-A0A1T4L7Q8-F1
#
_entry.id   AF-A0A1T4L7Q8-F1
#
_cell.length_a   1.000
_cell.length_b   1.000
_cell.length_c   1.000
_cell.angle_alpha   90.00
_cell.angle_beta   90.00
_cell.angle_gamma   90.00
#
_symmetry.space_group_name_H-M   'P 1'
#
loop_
_entity.id
_entity.type
_entity.pdbx_description
1 polymer ?
#
loop_
_entity_poly.entity_id
_entity_poly.type
_entity_poly.pdbx_seq_one_letter_code
_entity_poly.pdbx_strand_id
1 'polypeptide(L)' 'MELTASQKSAFISEMLSSESGINEIIRVLLNTFSKQERALFVEEHKGEQCNGFRPRRWRGYGCSFELRIPRTRSGNF' A
#
# COMPACT_ATOMS: atom_id res chain seq x y z
N MET A 1 7.69 8.15 -20.69
CA MET A 1 8.76 7.18 -21.02
C MET A 1 8.53 5.97 -20.13
N GLU A 2 8.27 4.81 -20.72
CA GLU A 2 8.09 3.57 -19.95
C GLU A 2 9.45 2.96 -19.61
N LEU A 3 9.66 2.58 -18.34
CA LEU A 3 10.87 1.87 -17.93
C LEU A 3 10.87 0.46 -18.50
N THR A 4 12.03 0.01 -18.97
CA THR A 4 12.22 -1.39 -19.40
C THR A 4 12.13 -2.34 -18.21
N ALA A 5 11.84 -3.62 -18.46
CA ALA A 5 11.82 -4.64 -17.41
C ALA A 5 13.16 -4.73 -16.66
N SER A 6 14.29 -4.61 -17.37
CA SER A 6 15.62 -4.62 -16.78
C SER A 6 15.83 -3.45 -15.81
N GLN A 7 15.41 -2.24 -16.20
CA GLN A 7 15.49 -1.05 -15.33
C GLN A 7 14.62 -1.20 -14.09
N LYS A 8 13.40 -1.73 -14.23
CA LYS A 8 12.50 -1.99 -13.10
C LYS A 8 13.12 -3.00 -12.14
N SER A 9 13.68 -4.10 -12.64
CA SER A 9 14.33 -5.12 -11.82
C SER A 9 15.57 -4.58 -11.11
N ALA A 10 16.42 -3.80 -11.80
CA ALA A 10 17.61 -3.20 -11.19
C ALA A 10 17.26 -2.27 -10.03
N PHE A 11 16.24 -1.42 -10.22
CA PHE A 11 15.74 -0.53 -9.17
C PHE A 11 15.19 -1.31 -7.96
N ILE A 12 14.41 -2.37 -8.19
CA ILE A 12 13.90 -3.21 -7.10
C ILE A 12 15.06 -3.89 -6.36
N SER A 13 16.04 -4.44 -7.06
CA SER A 13 17.21 -5.06 -6.44
C SER A 13 18.01 -4.08 -5.59
N GLU A 14 18.18 -2.84 -6.05
CA GLU A 14 18.81 -1.77 -5.27
C GLU A 14 18.03 -1.49 -3.98
N MET A 15 16.70 -1.34 -4.07
CA MET A 15 15.85 -1.12 -2.90
C MET A 15 15.90 -2.28 -1.90
N LEU A 16 15.96 -3.53 -2.38
CA LEU A 16 16.05 -4.72 -1.55
C LEU A 16 17.40 -4.87 -0.82
N SER A 17 18.42 -4.10 -1.20
CA SER A 17 19.74 -4.12 -0.54
C SER A 17 19.76 -3.46 0.83
N SER A 18 18.69 -2.77 1.23
CA SER A 18 18.59 -2.07 2.51
C SER A 18 17.28 -2.38 3.23
N GLU A 19 17.32 -2.41 4.57
CA GLU A 19 16.11 -2.58 5.39
C GLU A 19 15.08 -1.47 5.12
N SER A 20 15.54 -0.22 4.96
CA SER A 20 14.69 0.91 4.61
C SER A 20 13.98 0.73 3.27
N GLY A 21 14.68 0.19 2.26
CA GLY A 21 14.09 -0.03 0.95
C GLY A 21 13.12 -1.20 0.94
N ILE A 22 13.41 -2.28 1.68
CA ILE A 22 12.44 -3.37 1.91
C ILE A 22 11.17 -2.83 2.59
N ASN A 23 11.33 -2.04 3.66
CA ASN A 23 10.21 -1.41 4.37
C ASN A 23 9.35 -0.55 3.42
N GLU A 24 10.00 0.21 2.53
CA GLU A 24 9.31 1.05 1.55
C GLU A 24 8.57 0.24 0.49
N ILE A 25 9.17 -0.83 -0.03
CA ILE A 25 8.51 -1.75 -0.98
C ILE A 25 7.26 -2.36 -0.33
N ILE A 26 7.39 -2.92 0.87
CA ILE A 26 6.26 -3.53 1.59
C ILE A 26 5.17 -2.48 1.85
N ARG A 27 5.57 -1.26 2.26
CA ARG A 27 4.64 -0.15 2.48
C ARG A 27 3.86 0.19 1.21
N VAL A 28 4.52 0.31 0.07
CA VAL A 28 3.87 0.63 -1.21
C VAL A 28 2.94 -0.50 -1.65
N LEU A 29 3.39 -1.76 -1.55
CA LEU A 29 2.58 -2.93 -1.89
C LEU A 29 1.30 -2.98 -1.07
N LEU A 30 1.41 -2.93 0.26
CA LEU A 30 0.25 -3.03 1.16
C LEU A 30 -0.71 -1.85 0.98
N ASN A 31 -0.21 -0.61 0.85
CA ASN A 31 -1.07 0.54 0.58
C ASN A 31 -1.81 0.41 -0.77
N THR A 32 -1.17 -0.21 -1.76
CA THR A 32 -1.77 -0.42 -3.08
C THR A 32 -2.85 -1.49 -3.01
N PHE A 33 -2.57 -2.63 -2.36
CA PHE A 33 -3.57 -3.68 -2.14
C PHE A 33 -4.78 -3.17 -1.36
N SER A 34 -4.60 -2.49 -0.24
CA SER A 34 -5.73 -1.97 0.54
C SER A 34 -6.59 -0.97 -0.26
N LYS A 35 -5.97 -0.20 -1.17
CA LYS A 35 -6.74 0.70 -2.06
C LYS A 35 -7.56 -0.08 -3.08
N GLN A 36 -7.01 -1.16 -3.65
CA GLN A 36 -7.72 -2.03 -4.57
C GLN A 36 -8.85 -2.79 -3.88
N GLU A 37 -8.60 -3.34 -2.69
CA GLU A 37 -9.64 -3.98 -1.86
C GLU A 37 -10.79 -3.02 -1.58
N ARG A 38 -10.50 -1.76 -1.24
CA ARG A 38 -11.55 -0.76 -1.07
C ARG A 38 -12.29 -0.45 -2.38
N ALA A 39 -11.60 -0.43 -3.52
CA ALA A 39 -12.26 -0.19 -4.79
C ALA A 39 -13.30 -1.28 -5.09
N LEU A 40 -12.93 -2.55 -4.88
CA LEU A 40 -13.84 -3.70 -4.99
C LEU A 40 -14.99 -3.60 -3.99
N PHE A 41 -14.70 -3.22 -2.73
CA PHE A 41 -15.73 -3.00 -1.72
C PHE A 41 -16.77 -1.96 -2.16
N VAL A 42 -16.34 -0.84 -2.75
CA VAL A 42 -17.24 0.24 -3.22
C VAL A 42 -18.08 -0.20 -4.41
N GLU A 43 -17.55 -1.06 -5.29
CA GLU A 43 -18.31 -1.62 -6.40
C GLU A 43 -19.50 -2.45 -5.91
N GLU A 44 -19.32 -3.21 -4.82
CA GLU A 44 -20.38 -3.99 -4.16
C GLU A 44 -21.33 -3.11 -3.32
N HIS A 45 -20.82 -2.03 -2.71
CA HIS A 45 -21.56 -1.19 -1.76
C HIS A 45 -21.82 0.21 -2.33
N LYS A 46 -22.70 0.27 -3.34
CA LYS A 46 -23.08 1.53 -4.00
C LYS A 46 -23.62 2.55 -2.99
N GLY A 47 -23.04 3.76 -3.02
CA GLY A 47 -23.40 4.87 -2.12
C GLY A 47 -22.42 5.09 -0.97
N GLU A 48 -21.45 4.19 -0.76
CA GLU A 48 -20.40 4.41 0.22
C GLU A 48 -19.44 5.53 -0.16
N GLN A 49 -19.12 6.38 0.82
CA GLN A 49 -18.18 7.49 0.63
C GLN A 49 -16.80 7.10 1.16
N CYS A 50 -15.79 7.18 0.31
CA CYS A 50 -14.46 6.60 0.54
C CYS A 50 -13.33 7.63 0.42
N ASN A 51 -13.36 8.71 1.19
CA ASN A 51 -12.31 9.74 1.16
C ASN A 51 -11.36 9.69 2.37
N GLY A 52 -11.62 8.80 3.34
CA GLY A 52 -10.85 8.73 4.58
C GLY A 52 -9.67 7.76 4.52
N PHE A 53 -8.64 8.04 5.31
CA PHE A 53 -7.54 7.13 5.62
C PHE A 53 -7.28 7.12 7.14
N ARG A 54 -6.88 5.97 7.67
CA ARG A 54 -6.40 5.80 9.04
C ARG A 54 -4.92 5.43 9.03
N PRO A 55 -4.04 6.18 9.73
CA PRO A 55 -2.65 5.78 9.86
C PRO A 55 -2.54 4.53 10.74
N ARG A 56 -1.74 3.56 10.31
CA ARG A 56 -1.41 2.36 11.07
C ARG A 56 0.08 2.12 11.02
N ARG A 57 0.73 2.19 12.18
CA ARG A 57 2.16 1.89 12.32
C ARG A 57 2.34 0.39 12.49
N TRP A 58 3.15 -0.20 11.63
CA TRP A 58 3.62 -1.58 11.77
C TRP A 58 4.99 -1.57 12.43
N ARG A 59 5.22 -2.45 13.41
CA ARG A 59 6.53 -2.75 13.97
C ARG A 59 6.59 -4.24 14.29
N GLY A 60 7.49 -4.97 13.65
CA GLY A 60 7.65 -6.40 13.87
C GLY A 60 8.39 -7.06 12.72
N TYR A 61 9.00 -8.21 12.99
CA TYR A 61 9.73 -9.00 11.99
C TYR A 61 10.83 -8.21 11.26
N GLY A 62 11.55 -7.35 12.00
CA GLY A 62 12.59 -6.49 11.42
C GLY A 62 12.07 -5.40 10.49
N CYS A 63 10.76 -5.12 10.50
CA CYS A 63 10.15 -4.09 9.67
C CYS A 63 9.50 -3.01 10.53
N SER A 64 9.61 -1.75 10.11
CA SER A 64 8.94 -0.61 10.75
C SER A 64 8.53 0.44 9.71
N PHE A 65 7.22 0.57 9.49
CA PHE A 65 6.67 1.54 8.53
C PHE A 65 5.26 1.99 8.93
N GLU A 66 4.74 3.02 8.27
CA GLU A 66 3.38 3.50 8.46
C GLU A 66 2.54 3.28 7.19
N LEU A 67 1.38 2.67 7.38
CA LEU A 67 0.37 2.43 6.35
C LEU A 67 -0.74 3.48 6.43
N ARG A 68 -1.30 3.82 5.28
CA ARG A 68 -2.50 4.64 5.14
C ARG A 68 -3.66 3.73 4.77
N ILE A 69 -4.29 3.14 5.78
CA ILE A 69 -5.40 2.20 5.59
C ILE A 69 -6.63 2.97 5.12
N PRO A 70 -7.19 2.66 3.95
CA PRO A 70 -8.42 3.29 3.49
C PRO A 70 -9.59 2.99 4.43
N ARG A 71 -10.56 3.89 4.52
CA ARG A 71 -11.80 3.67 5.28
C ARG A 71 -13.01 4.25 4.56
N THR A 72 -14.18 3.72 4.87
CA THR A 72 -15.46 4.30 4.45
C THR A 72 -15.98 5.30 5.49
N ARG A 73 -17.01 6.07 5.10
CA ARG A 73 -17.70 7.02 5.99
C ARG A 73 -18.54 6.29 7.04
N SER A 74 -19.17 5.18 6.66
CA SER A 74 -19.90 4.30 7.59
C SER A 74 -18.98 3.55 8.56
N GLY A 75 -17.71 3.35 8.19
CA GLY A 75 -16.77 2.52 8.95
C GLY A 75 -16.95 1.02 8.72
N ASN A 76 -17.71 0.64 7.69
CA ASN A 76 -17.89 -0.76 7.27
C ASN A 76 -16.66 -1.34 6.52
N PHE A 77 -15.67 -0.48 6.22
CA PHE A 77 -14.33 -0.83 5.70
C PHE A 77 -13.27 -0.10 6.51
#